data_AF-A0AAN5RH07-F1
#
_entry.id   AF-A0AAN5RH07-F1
#
_cell.length_a   1.000
_cell.length_b   1.000
_cell.length_c   1.000
_cell.angle_alpha   90.00
_cell.angle_beta   90.00
_cell.angle_gamma   90.00
#
_symmetry.space_group_name_H-M   'P 1'
#
loop_
_entity.id
_entity.type
_entity.pdbx_description
1 polymer ?
#
loop_
_entity_poly.entity_id
_entity_poly.type
_entity_poly.pdbx_seq_one_letter_code
_entity_poly.pdbx_strand_id
1 'polypeptide(L)'
;MLDNITTLINRYGPATCQMLADRLGHKPADIIPVLRRGVELQLFDDVNGFYRIKDEKNASRRKSYAWVEGTVVTHDVVMLSLTGWGDNCLSVVAELNRAGQKKGHPPFVIATLNPGQRTFTSSSTGDFITGFVVRYMPLDTHIVRSL
;
A
#
# COMPACT_ATOMS: atom_id res chain seq x y z
N MET A 1 10.92 31.39 -5.41
CA MET A 1 9.85 31.23 -4.39
C MET A 1 9.57 29.77 -4.09
N LEU A 2 9.43 28.91 -5.11
CA LEU A 2 9.17 27.48 -4.93
C LEU A 2 10.32 26.77 -4.17
N ASP A 3 11.57 27.08 -4.47
CA ASP A 3 12.74 26.53 -3.73
C ASP A 3 12.72 26.91 -2.25
N ASN A 4 12.36 28.16 -1.93
CA ASN A 4 12.26 28.62 -0.54
C ASN A 4 11.17 27.86 0.22
N ILE A 5 10.01 27.61 -0.41
CA ILE A 5 8.94 26.78 0.16
C ILE A 5 9.45 25.35 0.39
N THR A 6 10.14 24.77 -0.59
CA THR A 6 10.75 23.44 -0.48
C THR A 6 11.73 23.36 0.68
N THR A 7 12.62 24.35 0.83
CA THR A 7 13.56 24.42 1.97
C THR A 7 12.84 24.51 3.30
N LEU A 8 11.76 25.30 3.40
CA LEU A 8 10.99 25.43 4.64
C LEU A 8 10.28 24.13 5.02
N ILE A 9 9.65 23.44 4.06
CA ILE A 9 8.98 22.16 4.30
C ILE A 9 10.02 21.08 4.67
N ASN A 10 11.17 21.04 4.00
CA ASN A 10 12.25 20.11 4.36
C ASN A 10 12.81 20.36 5.77
N ARG A 11 12.91 21.63 6.18
CA ARG A 11 13.49 21.99 7.49
C ARG A 11 12.52 21.79 8.65
N TYR A 12 11.23 22.01 8.43
CA TYR A 12 10.24 22.08 9.52
C TYR A 12 9.08 21.10 9.38
N GLY A 13 9.05 20.29 8.33
CA GLY A 13 7.97 19.34 8.04
C GLY A 13 6.78 19.95 7.30
N PRO A 14 5.69 19.17 7.15
CA PRO A 14 4.46 19.61 6.48
C PRO A 14 3.92 20.93 7.06
N ALA A 15 3.47 21.83 6.20
CA ALA A 15 3.05 23.18 6.59
C ALA A 15 1.81 23.64 5.82
N THR A 16 0.96 24.44 6.47
CA THR A 16 -0.18 25.08 5.81
C THR A 16 0.27 26.29 5.00
N CYS A 17 -0.59 26.78 4.10
CA CYS A 17 -0.33 28.01 3.35
C CYS A 17 -0.03 29.20 4.28
N GLN A 18 -0.79 29.35 5.38
CA GLN A 18 -0.58 30.43 6.34
C GLN A 18 0.81 30.35 7.00
N MET A 19 1.23 29.15 7.44
CA MET A 19 2.55 28.97 8.07
C MET A 19 3.69 29.30 7.12
N LEU A 20 3.55 28.94 5.84
CA LEU A 20 4.53 29.29 4.81
C LEU A 20 4.54 30.79 4.54
N ALA A 21 3.36 31.42 4.55
CA ALA A 21 3.20 32.86 4.37
C ALA A 21 3.87 33.68 5.47
N ASP A 22 3.60 33.31 6.72
CA ASP A 22 4.20 33.97 7.88
C ASP A 22 5.73 33.86 7.87
N ARG A 23 6.26 32.69 7.49
CA ARG A 23 7.71 32.45 7.44
C ARG A 23 8.41 33.11 6.27
N LEU A 24 7.73 33.29 5.15
CA LEU A 24 8.28 33.95 3.97
C LEU A 24 8.03 35.46 3.97
N GLY A 25 7.22 35.98 4.90
CA GLY A 25 6.86 37.40 4.96
C GLY A 25 5.93 37.83 3.83
N HIS A 26 5.07 36.94 3.35
CA HIS A 26 4.13 37.19 2.26
C HIS A 26 2.68 36.97 2.71
N LYS A 27 1.70 37.43 1.92
CA LYS A 27 0.30 37.10 2.18
C LYS A 27 -0.03 35.73 1.59
N PRO A 28 -0.97 34.96 2.18
CA PRO A 28 -1.40 33.68 1.61
C PRO A 28 -1.83 33.77 0.14
N ALA A 29 -2.51 34.87 -0.24
CA ALA A 29 -2.96 35.12 -1.61
C ALA A 29 -1.82 35.12 -2.65
N ASP A 30 -0.61 35.54 -2.25
CA ASP A 30 0.57 35.61 -3.12
C ASP A 30 1.21 34.22 -3.32
N ILE A 31 0.99 33.31 -2.36
CA ILE A 31 1.68 32.01 -2.29
C ILE A 31 0.80 30.88 -2.82
N ILE A 32 -0.53 30.99 -2.68
CA ILE A 32 -1.49 30.01 -3.18
C ILE A 32 -1.23 29.63 -4.65
N PRO A 33 -1.01 30.56 -5.60
CA PRO A 33 -0.73 30.20 -7.00
C PRO A 33 0.56 29.36 -7.15
N VAL A 34 1.58 29.66 -6.34
CA VAL A 34 2.86 28.95 -6.37
C VAL A 34 2.74 27.54 -5.78
N LEU A 35 1.98 27.38 -4.69
CA LEU A 35 1.69 26.08 -4.09
C LEU A 35 0.86 25.19 -5.03
N ARG A 36 -0.18 25.75 -5.65
CA ARG A 36 -1.00 25.03 -6.65
C ARG A 36 -0.15 24.55 -7.81
N ARG A 37 0.72 25.41 -8.35
CA ARG A 37 1.68 25.03 -9.39
C ARG A 37 2.64 23.95 -8.92
N GLY A 38 3.09 23.99 -7.67
CA GLY A 38 3.94 22.94 -7.08
C GLY A 38 3.23 21.59 -6.98
N VAL A 39 1.93 21.56 -6.68
CA VAL A 39 1.11 20.35 -6.68
C VAL A 39 0.91 19.82 -8.11
N GLU A 40 0.60 20.71 -9.07
CA GLU A 40 0.45 20.35 -10.50
C GLU A 40 1.74 19.76 -11.07
N LEU A 41 2.89 20.32 -10.70
CA LEU A 41 4.22 19.82 -11.08
C LEU A 41 4.68 18.61 -10.25
N GLN A 42 3.82 18.09 -9.37
CA GLN A 42 4.10 16.94 -8.52
C GLN A 42 5.31 17.13 -7.58
N LEU A 43 5.62 18.36 -7.18
CA LEU A 43 6.67 18.66 -6.21
C LEU A 43 6.13 18.60 -4.77
N PHE A 44 4.83 18.85 -4.59
CA PHE A 44 4.15 18.82 -3.30
C PHE A 44 2.92 17.91 -3.34
N ASP A 45 2.59 17.30 -2.21
CA ASP A 45 1.25 16.79 -1.93
C ASP A 45 0.46 17.84 -1.15
N ASP A 46 -0.82 18.02 -1.48
CA ASP A 46 -1.80 18.71 -0.63
C ASP A 46 -2.67 17.67 0.06
N VAL A 47 -2.54 17.57 1.40
CA VAL A 47 -3.29 16.62 2.22
C VAL A 47 -3.96 17.39 3.35
N ASN A 48 -5.29 17.51 3.28
CA ASN A 48 -6.10 18.20 4.29
C ASN A 48 -5.63 19.64 4.56
N GLY A 49 -5.16 20.37 3.53
CA GLY A 49 -4.69 21.74 3.64
C GLY A 49 -3.25 21.90 4.14
N PHE A 50 -2.52 20.80 4.31
CA PHE A 50 -1.09 20.80 4.55
C PHE A 50 -0.34 20.45 3.27
N TYR A 51 0.69 21.24 2.98
CA TYR A 51 1.64 20.99 1.92
C TYR A 51 2.86 20.26 2.48
N ARG A 52 3.24 19.17 1.83
CA ARG A 52 4.47 18.42 2.11
C ARG A 52 5.22 18.15 0.82
N ILE A 53 6.53 17.92 0.88
CA ILE A 53 7.29 17.47 -0.28
C ILE A 53 6.68 16.15 -0.74
N LYS A 54 6.39 16.05 -2.04
CA LYS A 54 6.00 14.79 -2.62
C LYS A 54 7.21 13.88 -2.56
N ASP A 55 7.17 12.96 -1.62
CA ASP A 55 8.17 11.91 -1.52
C ASP A 55 7.60 10.69 -2.22
N GLU A 56 8.05 10.45 -3.46
CA GLU A 56 7.72 9.24 -4.20
C GLU A 56 8.14 7.96 -3.45
N LYS A 57 9.08 8.07 -2.50
CA LYS A 57 9.46 6.95 -1.63
C LYS A 57 8.43 6.71 -0.51
N ASN A 58 7.52 7.65 -0.24
CA ASN A 58 6.49 7.59 0.82
C ASN A 58 5.05 7.67 0.30
N ALA A 59 4.81 7.57 -1.01
CA ALA A 59 3.49 7.17 -1.51
C ALA A 59 3.06 5.88 -0.80
N SER A 60 1.76 5.68 -0.54
CA SER A 60 1.24 4.44 0.06
C SER A 60 1.83 3.24 -0.68
N ARG A 61 2.85 2.60 -0.09
CA ARG A 61 3.58 1.53 -0.76
C ARG A 61 2.73 0.27 -0.89
N ARG A 62 1.60 0.18 -0.16
CA ARG A 62 0.69 -0.96 -0.17
C ARG A 62 -0.25 -0.86 -1.36
N LYS A 63 -0.05 -1.72 -2.35
CA LYS A 63 -0.99 -1.99 -3.43
C LYS A 63 -2.10 -2.91 -2.93
N SER A 64 -3.34 -2.53 -3.23
CA SER A 64 -4.47 -3.47 -3.15
C SER A 64 -4.52 -4.30 -4.43
N TYR A 65 -4.52 -5.62 -4.29
CA TYR A 65 -4.73 -6.53 -5.42
C TYR A 65 -6.21 -6.90 -5.55
N ALA A 66 -6.64 -7.31 -6.74
CA ALA A 66 -7.99 -7.80 -6.95
C ALA A 66 -8.19 -9.18 -6.30
N TRP A 67 -9.44 -9.50 -5.94
CA TRP A 67 -9.82 -10.86 -5.58
C TRP A 67 -9.73 -11.77 -6.80
N VAL A 68 -9.18 -12.97 -6.58
CA VAL A 68 -9.12 -14.06 -7.55
C VAL A 68 -10.08 -15.14 -7.10
N GLU A 69 -11.07 -15.43 -7.94
CA GLU A 69 -12.07 -16.44 -7.67
C GLU A 69 -11.49 -17.86 -7.78
N GLY A 70 -11.90 -18.74 -6.86
CA GLY A 70 -11.41 -20.10 -6.73
C GLY A 70 -9.96 -20.20 -6.25
N THR A 71 -9.27 -21.23 -6.73
CA THR A 71 -7.86 -21.55 -6.41
C THR A 71 -6.95 -21.40 -7.62
N VAL A 72 -7.39 -20.68 -8.65
CA VAL A 72 -6.65 -20.50 -9.91
C VAL A 72 -5.51 -19.52 -9.69
N VAL A 73 -4.27 -19.95 -9.94
CA VAL A 73 -3.10 -19.07 -9.90
C VAL A 73 -2.96 -18.37 -11.25
N THR A 74 -3.28 -17.08 -11.31
CA THR A 74 -3.16 -16.26 -12.53
C THR A 74 -1.71 -15.86 -12.79
N HIS A 75 -1.41 -15.42 -14.02
CA HIS A 75 -0.08 -14.95 -14.41
C HIS A 75 0.41 -13.82 -13.48
N ASP A 76 -0.46 -12.87 -13.15
CA ASP A 76 -0.14 -11.77 -12.24
C ASP A 76 0.27 -12.27 -10.85
N VAL A 77 -0.42 -13.28 -10.32
CA VAL A 77 -0.07 -13.90 -9.03
C VAL A 77 1.28 -14.62 -9.10
N VAL A 78 1.58 -15.30 -10.21
CA VAL A 78 2.92 -15.88 -10.42
C VAL A 78 3.98 -14.79 -10.42
N MET A 79 3.77 -13.71 -11.18
CA MET A 79 4.73 -12.61 -11.25
C MET A 79 4.95 -11.97 -9.89
N LEU A 80 3.90 -11.79 -9.08
CA LEU A 80 4.03 -11.29 -7.71
C LEU A 80 4.92 -12.20 -6.85
N SER A 81 4.75 -13.52 -6.93
CA SER A 81 5.55 -14.46 -6.15
C SER A 81 7.04 -14.45 -6.48
N LEU A 82 7.40 -14.11 -7.72
CA LEU A 82 8.79 -14.05 -8.20
C LEU A 82 9.51 -12.77 -7.79
N THR A 83 8.78 -11.74 -7.35
CA THR A 83 9.37 -10.45 -6.96
C THR A 83 9.86 -10.40 -5.50
N GLY A 84 9.66 -11.47 -4.72
CA GLY A 84 10.14 -11.61 -3.34
C GLY A 84 11.40 -12.48 -3.23
N TRP A 85 12.32 -12.10 -2.34
CA TRP A 85 13.45 -12.97 -1.98
C TRP A 85 12.95 -14.08 -1.03
N GLY A 86 13.16 -15.36 -1.37
CA GLY A 86 13.12 -16.44 -0.38
C GLY A 86 12.39 -17.70 -0.82
N ASP A 87 11.06 -17.68 -0.86
CA ASP A 87 10.29 -18.94 -0.81
C ASP A 87 9.26 -19.12 -1.95
N ASN A 88 9.22 -18.21 -2.93
CA ASN A 88 8.23 -18.20 -4.03
C ASN A 88 6.78 -18.34 -3.55
N CYS A 89 6.48 -18.04 -2.29
CA CYS A 89 5.15 -18.12 -1.70
C CYS A 89 4.60 -16.73 -1.43
N LEU A 90 3.28 -16.59 -1.49
CA LEU A 90 2.58 -15.33 -1.28
C LEU A 90 1.71 -15.37 -0.04
N SER A 91 1.74 -14.30 0.74
CA SER A 91 0.72 -14.07 1.76
C SER A 91 -0.57 -13.60 1.09
N VAL A 92 -1.69 -14.24 1.42
CA VAL A 92 -3.00 -13.93 0.87
C VAL A 92 -4.05 -13.86 2.00
N VAL A 93 -5.14 -13.15 1.75
CA VAL A 93 -6.39 -13.38 2.47
C VAL A 93 -7.20 -14.38 1.65
N ALA A 94 -7.62 -15.48 2.24
CA ALA A 94 -8.49 -16.46 1.61
C ALA A 94 -9.88 -16.45 2.27
N GLU A 95 -10.92 -16.44 1.44
CA GLU A 95 -12.29 -16.69 1.87
C GLU A 95 -12.56 -18.20 1.86
N LEU A 96 -13.13 -18.72 2.93
CA LEU A 96 -13.44 -20.15 3.08
C LEU A 96 -14.93 -20.42 3.00
N ASN A 97 -15.28 -21.53 2.35
CA ASN A 97 -16.65 -22.01 2.23
C ASN A 97 -17.20 -22.48 3.59
N ARG A 98 -18.52 -22.73 3.64
CA ARG A 98 -19.19 -23.20 4.85
C ARG A 98 -18.66 -24.54 5.37
N ALA A 99 -18.09 -25.40 4.52
CA ALA A 99 -17.52 -26.67 4.96
C ALA A 99 -16.22 -26.46 5.74
N GLY A 100 -15.36 -25.54 5.30
CA GLY A 100 -14.19 -25.10 6.06
C GLY A 100 -14.58 -24.44 7.38
N GLN A 101 -15.63 -23.63 7.38
CA GLN A 101 -16.12 -22.99 8.60
C GLN A 101 -16.67 -23.97 9.62
N LYS A 102 -17.38 -25.02 9.19
CA LYS A 102 -17.84 -26.11 10.05
C LYS A 102 -16.69 -26.90 10.70
N LYS A 103 -15.49 -26.86 10.12
CA LYS A 103 -14.26 -27.43 10.72
C LYS A 103 -13.58 -26.50 11.71
N GLY A 104 -14.14 -25.31 11.98
CA GLY A 104 -13.64 -24.36 12.97
C GLY A 104 -12.79 -23.22 12.39
N HIS A 105 -12.61 -23.14 11.07
CA HIS A 105 -11.93 -22.00 10.47
C HIS A 105 -12.87 -20.77 10.39
N PRO A 106 -12.36 -19.54 10.57
CA PRO A 106 -13.16 -18.35 10.33
C PRO A 106 -13.46 -18.18 8.82
N PRO A 107 -14.47 -17.38 8.44
CA PRO A 107 -14.82 -17.15 7.03
C PRO A 107 -13.67 -16.57 6.19
N PHE A 108 -12.78 -15.78 6.80
CA PHE A 108 -11.60 -15.22 6.16
C PHE A 108 -10.35 -15.55 6.98
N VAL A 109 -9.29 -16.01 6.31
CA VAL A 109 -8.03 -16.39 6.94
C VAL A 109 -6.85 -15.77 6.20
N ILE A 110 -5.80 -15.43 6.94
CA ILE A 110 -4.48 -15.20 6.34
C ILE A 110 -3.89 -16.58 6.01
N ALA A 111 -3.39 -16.72 4.79
CA ALA A 111 -2.83 -17.96 4.29
C ALA A 111 -1.56 -17.72 3.47
N THR A 112 -0.73 -18.74 3.41
CA THR A 112 0.40 -18.82 2.48
C THR A 112 -0.06 -19.59 1.25
N LEU A 113 -0.01 -18.94 0.08
CA LEU A 113 -0.19 -19.56 -1.22
C LEU A 113 1.17 -19.99 -1.77
N ASN A 114 1.32 -21.28 -2.08
CA ASN A 114 2.41 -21.77 -2.90
C ASN A 114 1.93 -21.85 -4.37
N PRO A 115 2.38 -20.97 -5.28
CA PRO A 115 1.94 -20.93 -6.67
C PRO A 115 2.31 -22.18 -7.46
N GLY A 116 3.47 -22.78 -7.17
CA GLY A 116 3.95 -23.99 -7.85
C GLY A 116 3.10 -25.22 -7.54
N GLN A 117 2.69 -25.36 -6.27
CA GLN A 117 1.84 -26.46 -5.82
C GLN A 117 0.34 -26.13 -5.84
N ARG A 118 -0.02 -24.86 -6.03
CA ARG A 118 -1.39 -24.32 -5.95
C ARG A 118 -2.08 -24.66 -4.62
N THR A 119 -1.30 -24.67 -3.54
CA THR A 119 -1.75 -25.01 -2.20
C THR A 119 -1.88 -23.77 -1.33
N PHE A 120 -2.90 -23.78 -0.46
CA PHE A 120 -3.14 -22.75 0.54
C PHE A 120 -2.98 -23.38 1.92
N THR A 121 -2.13 -22.78 2.73
CA THR A 121 -1.90 -23.18 4.12
C THR A 121 -2.29 -22.04 5.05
N SER A 122 -3.17 -22.30 6.01
CA SER A 122 -3.57 -21.28 7.00
C SER A 122 -2.36 -20.82 7.81
N SER A 123 -2.13 -19.51 7.89
CA SER A 123 -1.01 -18.97 8.67
C SER A 123 -1.26 -19.07 10.18
N SER A 124 -2.52 -19.19 10.63
CA SER A 124 -2.85 -19.28 12.05
C SER A 124 -2.87 -20.71 12.59
N THR A 125 -3.26 -21.69 11.77
CA THR A 125 -3.36 -23.10 12.21
C THR A 125 -2.32 -24.02 11.58
N GLY A 126 -1.72 -23.63 10.45
CA GLY A 126 -0.82 -24.49 9.68
C GLY A 126 -1.54 -25.52 8.80
N ASP A 127 -2.88 -25.54 8.80
CA ASP A 127 -3.66 -26.53 8.05
C ASP A 127 -3.67 -26.24 6.54
N PHE A 128 -3.70 -27.31 5.73
CA PHE A 128 -4.02 -27.21 4.31
C PHE A 128 -5.51 -26.91 4.13
N ILE A 129 -5.80 -25.72 3.59
CA ILE A 129 -7.16 -25.20 3.41
C ILE A 129 -7.60 -25.12 1.95
N THR A 130 -6.75 -25.53 1.00
CA THR A 130 -6.98 -25.44 -0.46
C THR A 130 -8.40 -25.84 -0.88
N GLY A 131 -8.91 -26.98 -0.40
CA GLY A 131 -10.24 -27.48 -0.75
C GLY A 131 -11.43 -26.69 -0.18
N PHE A 132 -11.16 -25.73 0.70
CA PHE A 132 -12.17 -24.86 1.30
C PHE A 132 -12.14 -23.44 0.73
N VAL A 133 -11.12 -23.06 -0.02
CA VAL A 133 -10.96 -21.70 -0.56
C VAL A 133 -12.02 -21.43 -1.64
N VAL A 134 -12.78 -20.35 -1.45
CA VAL A 134 -13.75 -19.82 -2.42
C VAL A 134 -13.08 -18.82 -3.35
N ARG A 135 -12.24 -17.94 -2.79
CA ARG A 135 -11.47 -16.93 -3.49
C ARG A 135 -10.35 -16.43 -2.59
N TYR A 136 -9.37 -15.74 -3.17
CA TYR A 136 -8.26 -15.18 -2.40
C TYR A 136 -7.79 -13.83 -2.95
N MET A 137 -7.12 -13.04 -2.12
CA MET A 137 -6.53 -11.76 -2.50
C MET A 137 -5.07 -11.73 -2.03
N PRO A 138 -4.10 -11.54 -2.95
CA PRO A 138 -2.71 -11.30 -2.58
C PRO A 138 -2.58 -10.10 -1.64
N LEU A 139 -1.71 -10.23 -0.64
CA LEU A 139 -1.36 -9.13 0.24
C LEU A 139 -0.05 -8.50 -0.21
N ASP A 140 -0.03 -7.17 -0.27
CA ASP A 140 1.23 -6.45 -0.40
C ASP A 140 1.96 -6.44 0.95
N THR A 141 2.82 -7.45 1.13
CA THR A 141 3.67 -7.60 2.32
C THR A 141 5.09 -7.11 2.08
N HIS A 142 5.37 -6.38 0.99
CA HIS A 142 6.70 -5.81 0.79
C HIS A 142 7.00 -4.86 1.95
N ILE A 143 7.95 -5.26 2.80
CA ILE A 143 8.40 -4.44 3.92
C ILE A 143 8.96 -3.14 3.32
N VAL A 144 8.33 -2.02 3.69
CA VAL A 144 8.91 -0.69 3.56
C VAL A 144 10.13 -0.64 4.48
N ARG A 145 11.28 -1.14 4.04
CA ARG A 145 12.53 -0.88 4.77
C ARG A 145 12.85 0.59 4.54
N SER A 146 12.69 1.40 5.59
CA SER A 146 13.35 2.68 5.70
C SER A 146 14.85 2.40 5.75
N LEU A 147 15.55 2.71 4.67
CA LEU A 147 17.00 2.91 4.69
C LEU A 147 17.29 4.30 5.27
#